data_AF-A0A9E0XL92-F1
#
_entry.id   AF-A0A9E0XL92-F1
#
_cell.length_a   1.000
_cell.length_b   1.000
_cell.length_c   1.000
_cell.angle_alpha   90.00
_cell.angle_beta   90.00
_cell.angle_gamma   90.00
#
_symmetry.space_group_name_H-M   'P 1'
#
loop_
_entity.id
_entity.type
_entity.pdbx_description
1 polymer ?
#
loop_
_entity_poly.entity_id
_entity_poly.type
_entity_poly.pdbx_seq_one_letter_code
_entity_poly.pdbx_strand_id
1 'polypeptide(L)' 'MKLETLAVHAGYEPDPTTKAVAVPIYQTTSYAFDSTQHGADLFDLKVPGNIYTRI' A
#
# COMPACT_ATOMS: atom_id res chain seq x y z
N MET A 1 17.18 15.93 -3.11
CA MET A 1 16.03 16.72 -3.62
C MET A 1 15.81 17.93 -2.73
N LYS A 2 15.23 19.01 -3.28
CA LYS A 2 14.82 20.18 -2.47
C LYS A 2 13.53 19.87 -1.71
N LEU A 3 13.24 20.61 -0.63
CA LEU A 3 12.05 20.39 0.20
C LEU A 3 10.76 20.52 -0.60
N GLU A 4 10.69 21.49 -1.52
CA GLU A 4 9.53 21.73 -2.38
C GLU A 4 9.27 20.55 -3.32
N THR A 5 10.33 19.87 -3.78
CA THR A 5 10.19 18.67 -4.60
C THR A 5 9.70 17.47 -3.78
N LEU A 6 10.21 17.32 -2.56
CA LEU A 6 9.77 16.24 -1.66
C LEU A 6 8.30 16.42 -1.26
N ALA A 7 7.85 17.65 -1.02
CA ALA A 7 6.46 17.95 -0.69
C ALA A 7 5.47 17.49 -1.79
N VAL A 8 5.92 17.41 -3.04
CA VAL A 8 5.07 17.00 -4.17
C VAL A 8 5.21 15.51 -4.49
N HIS A 9 6.41 14.93 -4.39
CA HIS A 9 6.70 13.59 -4.93
C HIS A 9 7.04 12.53 -3.89
N ALA A 10 7.40 12.88 -2.65
CA ALA A 10 7.84 11.88 -1.69
C ALA A 10 6.67 10.97 -1.24
N GLY A 11 6.94 9.67 -1.14
CA GLY A 11 5.98 8.69 -0.62
C GLY A 11 5.02 8.10 -1.65
N TYR A 12 5.09 8.53 -2.92
CA TYR A 12 4.28 7.97 -3.99
C TYR A 12 5.05 7.88 -5.30
N GLU A 13 4.90 6.74 -5.98
CA GLU A 13 5.33 6.53 -7.35
C GLU A 13 4.09 6.15 -8.18
N PRO A 14 4.06 6.42 -9.50
CA PRO A 14 2.91 6.09 -10.34
C PRO A 14 2.47 4.64 -10.17
N ASP A 15 1.17 4.43 -10.00
CA ASP A 15 0.61 3.11 -9.70
C ASP A 15 1.10 2.06 -10.71
N PRO A 16 1.76 0.97 -10.27
CA PRO A 16 2.39 0.03 -11.19
C PRO A 16 1.38 -0.66 -12.10
N THR A 17 0.13 -0.84 -11.65
CA THR A 17 -0.94 -1.54 -12.37
C THR A 17 -1.60 -0.67 -13.44
N THR A 18 -1.96 0.57 -13.12
CA THR A 18 -2.79 1.45 -13.98
C THR A 18 -2.03 2.65 -14.54
N LYS A 19 -0.82 2.94 -14.05
CA LYS A 19 -0.04 4.15 -14.35
C LYS A 19 -0.71 5.45 -13.94
N ALA A 20 -1.65 5.40 -12.99
CA ALA A 20 -2.19 6.60 -12.37
C ALA A 20 -1.05 7.41 -11.74
N VAL A 21 -1.08 8.73 -11.94
CA VAL A 21 -0.11 9.68 -11.34
C VAL A 21 -0.70 10.42 -10.13
N ALA A 22 -2.00 10.28 -9.90
CA ALA A 22 -2.67 10.70 -8.68
C ALA A 22 -2.87 9.48 -7.77
N VAL A 23 -2.70 9.68 -6.46
CA VAL A 23 -2.89 8.62 -5.46
C VAL A 23 -4.33 8.11 -5.49
N PRO A 24 -4.57 6.80 -5.69
CA PRO A 24 -5.92 6.24 -5.67
C PRO A 24 -6.58 6.32 -4.29
N ILE A 25 -7.91 6.41 -4.28
CA ILE A 25 -8.71 6.28 -3.04
C ILE A 25 -9.07 4.80 -2.85
N TYR A 26 -8.34 4.10 -1.98
CA TYR A 26 -8.68 2.73 -1.57
C TYR A 26 -9.77 2.73 -0.48
N GLN A 27 -11.00 3.05 -0.86
CA GLN A 27 -12.16 3.08 0.04
C GLN A 27 -12.68 1.65 0.34
N THR A 28 -11.87 0.89 1.08
CA THR A 28 -12.17 -0.49 1.51
C THR A 28 -11.97 -0.64 3.02
N THR A 29 -12.54 -1.69 3.60
CA THR A 29 -12.34 -2.08 5.00
C THR A 29 -11.27 -3.16 5.19
N SER A 30 -11.02 -3.97 4.16
CA SER A 30 -10.21 -5.18 4.22
C SER A 30 -9.55 -5.50 2.88
N TYR A 31 -8.48 -6.31 2.93
CA TYR A 31 -7.72 -6.76 1.76
C TYR A 31 -7.75 -8.30 1.66
N ALA A 32 -7.76 -8.82 0.44
CA ALA A 32 -7.73 -10.26 0.21
C ALA A 32 -6.31 -10.82 0.43
N PHE A 33 -6.22 -12.05 0.93
CA PHE A 33 -4.96 -12.78 1.01
C PHE A 33 -4.82 -13.72 -0.19
N ASP A 34 -3.59 -13.83 -0.70
CA ASP A 34 -3.31 -14.75 -1.82
C ASP A 34 -3.44 -16.23 -1.41
N SER A 35 -3.24 -16.53 -0.12
CA SER A 35 -3.41 -17.87 0.47
C SER A 35 -3.59 -17.80 1.99
N THR A 36 -3.94 -18.92 2.62
CA THR A 36 -4.01 -19.04 4.09
C THR A 36 -2.65 -18.80 4.75
N GLN A 37 -1.56 -19.24 4.11
CA GLN A 37 -0.20 -19.02 4.61
C GLN A 37 0.19 -17.54 4.53
N HIS A 38 -0.13 -16.85 3.42
CA HIS A 38 0.11 -15.41 3.29
C HIS A 38 -0.60 -14.63 4.40
N GLY A 39 -1.86 -14.96 4.70
CA GLY A 39 -2.58 -14.36 5.83
C GLY A 39 -1.87 -14.55 7.17
N ALA A 40 -1.42 -15.78 7.47
CA ALA A 40 -0.67 -16.07 8.71
C ALA A 40 0.63 -15.26 8.81
N ASP A 41 1.38 -15.17 7.71
CA ASP A 41 2.65 -14.45 7.68
C ASP A 41 2.47 -12.92 7.84
N LEU A 42 1.37 -12.35 7.35
CA LEU A 42 1.02 -10.95 7.60
C LEU A 42 0.73 -10.68 9.08
N PHE A 43 -0.04 -11.56 9.74
CA PHE A 43 -0.36 -11.41 11.18
C PHE A 43 0.84 -11.65 12.09
N ASP A 44 1.78 -12.51 11.69
CA ASP A 44 3.06 -12.73 12.40
C ASP A 44 4.12 -11.65 12.08
N LEU A 45 3.80 -10.65 11.25
CA LEU A 45 4.71 -9.60 10.78
C LEU A 45 5.96 -10.14 10.05
N LYS A 46 5.87 -11.35 9.50
CA LYS A 46 6.94 -11.98 8.72
C LYS A 46 7.07 -11.36 7.33
N VAL A 47 5.96 -10.87 6.77
CA VAL A 47 5.92 -10.17 5.48
C VAL A 47 5.15 -8.85 5.63
N PRO A 48 5.56 -7.79 4.91
CA PRO A 48 4.80 -6.54 4.88
C PRO A 48 3.55 -6.69 4.00
N GLY A 49 2.47 -6.01 4.39
CA GLY A 49 1.26 -5.92 3.59
C GLY A 49 0.08 -5.41 4.40
N ASN A 50 -1.04 -5.20 3.72
CA ASN A 50 -2.26 -4.69 4.34
C ASN A 50 -3.15 -5.85 4.80
N ILE A 51 -3.78 -5.70 5.97
CA ILE A 51 -4.72 -6.69 6.52
C ILE A 51 -6.13 -6.10 6.56
N TYR A 52 -6.31 -5.01 7.32
CA TYR A 52 -7.54 -4.25 7.42
C TYR A 52 -7.22 -2.77 7.61
N THR A 53 -8.02 -1.86 7.06
CA THR A 53 -7.71 -0.41 6.98
C THR A 53 -7.43 0.26 8.33
N ARG A 54 -7.86 -0.33 9.44
CA ARG A 54 -7.57 0.17 10.80
C ARG A 54 -6.10 -0.04 11.23
N ILE A 55 -5.31 -0.87 10.53
CA ILE A 55 -3.87 -1.08 10.76
C ILE A 55 -3.07 -0.94 9.47
#